data_AF-A0A0F5JCB8-F1
#
_entry.id   AF-A0A0F5JCB8-F1
#
_cell.length_a   1.000
_cell.length_b   1.000
_cell.length_c   1.000
_cell.angle_alpha   90.00
_cell.angle_beta   90.00
_cell.angle_gamma   90.00
#
_symmetry.space_group_name_H-M   'P 1'
#
loop_
_entity.id
_entity.type
_entity.pdbx_description
1 polymer ?
#
loop_
_entity_poly.entity_id
_entity_poly.type
_entity_poly.pdbx_seq_one_letter_code
_entity_poly.pdbx_strand_id
1 'polypeptide(L)' 'MNGLVLFFMVGCVVAGAFLAWLYTKPGKKWLDDL' A
#
# COMPACT_ATOMS: atom_id res chain seq x y z
N MET A 1 3.31 14.66 18.43
CA MET A 1 2.39 13.78 17.68
C MET A 1 2.31 12.45 18.42
N ASN A 2 1.11 11.92 18.66
CA ASN A 2 0.94 10.69 19.44
C ASN A 2 1.36 9.47 18.59
N GLY A 3 1.93 8.42 19.22
CA GLY A 3 2.46 7.26 18.48
C GLY A 3 1.42 6.54 17.61
N LEU A 4 0.16 6.53 18.08
CA LEU A 4 -0.99 6.01 17.32
C LEU A 4 -1.19 6.76 15.99
N VAL A 5 -1.05 8.08 15.99
CA VAL A 5 -1.23 8.92 14.78
C VAL A 5 -0.14 8.62 13.76
N LEU A 6 1.11 8.47 14.21
CA LEU A 6 2.22 8.07 13.33
C LEU A 6 2.00 6.69 12.73
N PHE A 7 1.51 5.73 13.52
CA PHE A 7 1.21 4.38 13.04
C PHE A 7 0.15 4.39 11.94
N PHE A 8 -0.97 5.09 12.14
CA PHE A 8 -2.00 5.23 11.10
C PHE A 8 -1.48 5.95 9.86
N MET A 9 -0.68 7.01 10.04
CA MET A 9 -0.13 7.77 8.91
C MET A 9 0.80 6.91 8.05
N VAL A 10 1.72 6.17 8.67
CA VAL A 10 2.60 5.23 7.97
C VAL A 10 1.80 4.10 7.33
N GLY A 11 0.81 3.55 8.04
CA GLY A 11 -0.08 2.52 7.51
C GLY A 11 -0.83 2.98 6.26
N CYS A 12 -1.37 4.20 6.26
CA CYS A 12 -2.05 4.78 5.11
C CYS A 12 -1.09 4.99 3.92
N VAL A 13 0.15 5.43 4.17
CA VAL A 13 1.15 5.60 3.11
C VAL A 13 1.53 4.26 2.49
N VAL A 14 1.77 3.23 3.32
CA VAL A 14 2.10 1.88 2.84
C VAL A 14 0.93 1.27 2.08
N ALA A 15 -0.29 1.35 2.61
CA ALA A 15 -1.48 0.84 1.95
C ALA A 15 -1.76 1.56 0.62
N GLY A 16 -1.61 2.88 0.58
CA GLY A 16 -1.76 3.68 -0.63
C GLY A 16 -0.71 3.34 -1.68
N ALA A 17 0.55 3.17 -1.28
CA ALA A 17 1.63 2.74 -2.18
C ALA A 17 1.39 1.31 -2.70
N PHE A 18 0.94 0.39 -1.85
CA PHE A 18 0.61 -0.97 -2.24
C PHE A 18 -0.55 -1.01 -3.24
N LEU A 19 -1.63 -0.27 -2.99
CA LEU A 19 -2.75 -0.15 -3.91
C LEU A 19 -2.31 0.48 -5.24
N ALA A 20 -1.56 1.58 -5.20
CA ALA A 20 -1.04 2.21 -6.42
C ALA A 20 -0.17 1.24 -7.23
N TRP A 21 0.69 0.47 -6.56
CA TRP A 21 1.50 -0.58 -7.17
C TRP A 21 0.64 -1.70 -7.78
N LEU A 22 -0.43 -2.12 -7.11
CA LEU A 22 -1.38 -3.14 -7.60
C LEU A 22 -1.96 -2.77 -8.97
N TYR A 23 -2.22 -1.49 -9.22
CA TYR A 23 -2.72 -1.00 -10.52
C TYR A 23 -1.64 -0.88 -11.60
N THR A 24 -0.36 -0.99 -11.27
CA THR A 24 0.73 -1.00 -12.26
C THR A 24 0.90 -2.37 -12.93
N LYS A 25 1.66 -2.44 -14.04
CA LYS A 25 1.95 -3.70 -14.74
C LYS A 25 2.47 -4.84 -13.84
N PRO A 26 3.45 -4.63 -12.93
CA PRO A 26 3.91 -5.70 -12.04
C PRO A 26 2.85 -6.11 -11.02
N GLY A 27 2.10 -5.15 -10.47
CA GLY A 27 1.03 -5.45 -9.50
C GLY A 27 -0.13 -6.22 -10.12
N LYS A 28 -0.55 -5.87 -11.35
CA LYS A 28 -1.55 -6.64 -12.10
C LYS A 28 -1.08 -8.05 -12.39
N LYS A 29 0.17 -8.22 -12.83
CA LYS A 29 0.75 -9.56 -13.06
C LYS A 29 0.79 -10.39 -11.78
N TRP A 30 1.17 -9.78 -10.66
CA TRP A 30 1.16 -10.45 -9.35
C TRP A 30 -0.25 -10.87 -8.92
N LEU A 31 -1.29 -10.07 -9.25
CA LEU A 31 -2.69 -10.37 -8.94
C LEU A 31 -3.29 -11.44 -9.85
N ASP A 32 -2.88 -11.51 -11.12
CA ASP A 32 -3.25 -12.57 -12.06
C ASP A 32 -2.60 -13.94 -11.72
N ASP A 33 -1.45 -13.92 -11.05
CA ASP A 33 -0.69 -15.11 -10.63
C ASP A 33 -1.16 -15.65 -9.26
N LEU A 34 -2.00 -14.89 -8.56
CA LEU A 34 -2.55 -15.19 -7.23
C LEU A 34 -3.75 -16.14 -7.31
#